data_AF-A0A7C2YEQ0-F1
#
_entry.id   AF-A0A7C2YEQ0-F1
#
_cell.length_a   1.000
_cell.length_b   1.000
_cell.length_c   1.000
_cell.angle_alpha   90.00
_cell.angle_beta   90.00
_cell.angle_gamma   90.00
#
_symmetry.space_group_name_H-M   'P 1'
#
loop_
_entity.id
_entity.type
_entity.pdbx_description
1 polymer ?
#
loop_
_entity_poly.entity_id
_entity_poly.type
_entity_poly.pdbx_seq_one_letter_code
_entity_poly.pdbx_strand_id
1 'polypeptide(L)'
;MSQLAPEHAYPGIAFRPRTRNWWARLTRVPAECVHLETDSDWMATYAPDTVYLRGKGKRRADPARPEVSLCRACLLGLLEPELAAYMGRVVAFEPDRECFSQFFFIAAPDFAGAGLQPEVAGAIEQRLAGMAGDCEHKDCSRRARWLWLARAEVSSLDDVASIAAAPGRQLCAQHGAAALCHSLQQIPEVNLFYVNVPYGDSGVYVWI
;
A
#
# COMPACT_ATOMS: atom_id res chain seq x y z
N MET A 1 3.62 21.85 10.91
CA MET A 1 4.34 20.64 10.46
C MET A 1 5.00 20.92 9.15
N SER A 2 6.27 20.52 9.02
CA SER A 2 7.07 20.78 7.82
C SER A 2 6.91 19.65 6.80
N GLN A 3 7.17 19.93 5.52
CA GLN A 3 7.08 18.96 4.43
C GLN A 3 8.41 18.96 3.67
N LEU A 4 8.91 17.77 3.33
CA LEU A 4 10.14 17.64 2.55
C LEU A 4 9.90 18.07 1.10
N ALA A 5 10.96 18.57 0.45
CA ALA A 5 10.97 18.71 -1.00
C ALA A 5 10.92 17.31 -1.65
N PRO A 6 10.16 17.10 -2.74
CA PRO A 6 10.02 15.78 -3.37
C PRO A 6 11.36 15.11 -3.71
N GLU A 7 12.36 15.89 -4.11
CA GLU A 7 13.67 15.38 -4.53
C GLU A 7 14.48 14.83 -3.36
N HIS A 8 14.27 15.38 -2.17
CA HIS A 8 14.88 14.87 -0.94
C HIS A 8 14.08 13.71 -0.35
N ALA A 9 12.75 13.73 -0.51
CA ALA A 9 11.87 12.66 -0.02
C ALA A 9 11.98 11.37 -0.85
N TYR A 10 12.24 11.50 -2.15
CA TYR A 10 12.25 10.40 -3.11
C TYR A 10 13.53 10.43 -3.96
N PRO A 11 14.68 10.09 -3.37
CA PRO A 11 15.93 10.02 -4.12
C PRO A 11 15.81 9.01 -5.26
N GLY A 12 16.26 9.40 -6.46
CA GLY A 12 16.18 8.56 -7.66
C GLY A 12 14.91 8.74 -8.50
N ILE A 13 13.92 9.51 -8.02
CA ILE A 13 12.75 9.87 -8.83
C ILE A 13 12.96 11.24 -9.47
N ALA A 14 12.93 11.28 -10.80
CA ALA A 14 12.89 12.52 -11.55
C ALA A 14 11.44 13.01 -11.68
N PHE A 15 11.21 14.25 -11.28
CA PHE A 15 9.89 14.89 -11.32
C PHE A 15 9.80 15.96 -12.41
N ARG A 16 8.63 16.07 -13.03
CA ARG A 16 8.35 17.07 -14.07
C ARG A 16 8.51 18.50 -13.53
N PRO A 17 9.19 19.40 -14.25
CA PRO A 17 9.29 20.80 -13.82
C PRO A 17 7.93 21.50 -13.73
N ARG A 18 7.00 21.18 -14.64
CA ARG A 18 5.68 21.85 -14.72
C ARG A 18 4.79 21.60 -13.50
N THR A 19 4.91 20.44 -12.85
CA THR A 19 4.14 20.07 -11.65
C THR A 19 4.85 20.47 -10.35
N ARG A 20 5.94 21.24 -10.46
CA ARG A 20 6.74 21.70 -9.31
C ARG A 20 6.78 23.22 -9.17
N ASN A 21 6.16 23.94 -10.11
CA ASN A 21 6.13 25.39 -10.10
C ASN A 21 5.20 25.93 -9.00
N TRP A 22 5.26 27.24 -8.77
CA TRP A 22 4.50 27.89 -7.72
C TRP A 22 2.98 27.70 -7.87
N TRP A 23 2.48 27.66 -9.12
CA TRP A 23 1.08 27.41 -9.44
C TRP A 23 0.63 25.99 -9.05
N ALA A 24 1.46 24.98 -9.31
CA ALA A 24 1.18 23.59 -8.92
C ALA A 24 1.11 23.46 -7.39
N ARG A 25 2.00 24.15 -6.66
CA ARG A 25 1.96 24.21 -5.19
C ARG A 25 0.68 24.90 -4.68
N LEU A 26 0.25 25.97 -5.34
CA LEU A 26 -0.98 26.70 -4.99
C LEU A 26 -2.23 25.84 -5.22
N THR A 27 -2.27 25.08 -6.31
CA THR A 27 -3.39 24.23 -6.71
C THR A 27 -3.35 22.83 -6.10
N ARG A 28 -2.35 22.53 -5.27
CA ARG A 28 -2.13 21.22 -4.61
C ARG A 28 -2.02 20.06 -5.60
N VAL A 29 -1.52 20.32 -6.81
CA VAL A 29 -1.21 19.26 -7.77
C VAL A 29 0.03 18.51 -7.27
N PRO A 30 -0.02 17.18 -7.07
CA PRO A 30 1.13 16.39 -6.67
C PRO A 30 2.27 16.50 -7.70
N ALA A 31 3.52 16.37 -7.24
CA ALA A 31 4.63 16.31 -8.19
C ALA A 31 4.57 14.98 -8.96
N GLU A 32 4.60 15.07 -10.30
CA GLU A 32 4.48 13.92 -11.19
C GLU A 32 5.87 13.44 -11.63
N CYS A 33 6.08 12.11 -11.69
CA CYS A 33 7.30 11.59 -12.30
C CYS A 33 7.32 11.88 -13.81
N VAL A 34 8.53 12.04 -14.36
CA VAL A 34 8.71 12.38 -15.79
C VAL A 34 8.12 11.33 -16.74
N HIS A 35 8.08 10.05 -16.33
CA HIS A 35 7.62 8.94 -17.17
C HIS A 35 6.13 8.99 -17.51
N LEU A 36 5.31 9.69 -16.72
CA LEU A 36 3.90 9.85 -17.02
C LEU A 36 3.66 10.60 -18.36
N GLU A 37 4.70 11.13 -19.02
CA GLU A 37 4.56 11.85 -20.32
C GLU A 37 4.35 10.87 -21.46
N THR A 38 4.82 9.64 -21.25
CA THR A 38 4.83 8.56 -22.22
C THR A 38 4.03 7.35 -21.74
N ASP A 39 3.86 7.19 -20.42
CA ASP A 39 3.14 6.08 -19.78
C ASP A 39 1.87 6.64 -19.11
N SER A 40 0.77 6.73 -19.88
CA SER A 40 -0.51 7.32 -19.42
C SER A 40 -1.49 6.31 -18.84
N ASP A 41 -1.27 5.01 -19.10
CA ASP A 41 -2.27 3.98 -18.82
C ASP A 41 -2.27 3.57 -17.34
N TRP A 42 -1.26 4.04 -16.60
CA TRP A 42 -1.10 3.75 -15.20
C TRP A 42 -0.53 4.93 -14.43
N MET A 43 -1.34 5.48 -13.50
CA MET A 43 -0.92 6.55 -12.60
C MET A 43 -1.34 6.27 -11.16
N ALA A 44 -0.39 6.41 -10.25
CA ALA A 44 -0.60 6.24 -8.81
C ALA A 44 -0.20 7.47 -8.01
N THR A 45 -1.08 7.90 -7.11
CA THR A 45 -0.76 8.85 -6.05
C THR A 45 -0.13 8.12 -4.87
N TYR A 46 1.18 8.26 -4.72
CA TYR A 46 1.91 7.77 -3.57
C TYR A 46 1.89 8.81 -2.45
N ALA A 47 1.30 8.44 -1.32
CA ALA A 47 1.11 9.27 -0.14
C ALA A 47 1.64 8.53 1.10
N PRO A 48 2.96 8.27 1.20
CA PRO A 48 3.50 7.31 2.15
C PRO A 48 3.17 7.68 3.60
N ASP A 49 3.28 8.96 3.96
CA ASP A 49 3.12 9.40 5.34
C ASP A 49 1.71 9.92 5.63
N THR A 50 0.74 9.67 4.74
CA THR A 50 -0.65 10.08 4.93
C THR A 50 -1.58 8.90 4.76
N VAL A 51 -2.47 8.71 5.72
CA VAL A 51 -3.62 7.82 5.54
C VAL A 51 -4.88 8.63 5.35
N TYR A 52 -5.61 8.33 4.27
CA TYR A 52 -6.90 8.92 3.97
C TYR A 52 -8.01 8.08 4.58
N LEU A 53 -8.63 8.59 5.64
CA LEU A 53 -9.74 7.93 6.33
C LEU A 53 -11.01 8.75 6.10
N ARG A 54 -11.99 8.20 5.36
CA ARG A 54 -13.25 8.88 5.01
C ARG A 54 -13.03 10.28 4.42
N GLY A 55 -12.07 10.39 3.49
CA GLY A 55 -11.70 11.66 2.85
C GLY A 55 -10.88 12.61 3.72
N LYS A 56 -10.51 12.23 4.94
CA LYS A 56 -9.64 13.02 5.82
C LYS A 56 -8.25 12.41 5.90
N GLY A 57 -7.25 13.14 5.39
CA GLY A 57 -5.85 12.78 5.50
C GLY A 57 -5.33 12.96 6.93
N LYS A 58 -4.74 11.92 7.50
CA LYS A 58 -4.01 11.95 8.77
C LYS A 58 -2.54 11.66 8.52
N ARG A 59 -1.68 12.64 8.81
CA ARG A 59 -0.22 12.52 8.66
C ARG A 59 0.37 11.64 9.76
N ARG A 60 1.39 10.86 9.40
CA ARG A 60 2.06 9.88 10.27
C ARG A 60 3.54 10.17 10.52
N ALA A 61 4.14 11.11 9.80
CA ALA A 61 5.54 11.52 9.97
C ALA A 61 5.69 13.06 10.10
N ASP A 62 6.77 13.49 10.74
CA ASP A 62 7.25 14.88 10.76
C ASP A 62 8.78 14.89 10.66
N PRO A 63 9.39 15.46 9.59
CA PRO A 63 8.72 16.05 8.44
C PRO A 63 8.01 14.98 7.59
N ALA A 64 6.85 15.33 7.03
CA ALA A 64 6.12 14.43 6.14
C ALA A 64 6.73 14.47 4.73
N ARG A 65 6.83 13.32 4.08
CA ARG A 65 7.10 13.21 2.65
C ARG A 65 5.86 13.71 1.85
N PRO A 66 6.06 14.46 0.76
CA PRO A 66 4.96 14.99 -0.04
C PRO A 66 4.30 13.92 -0.89
N GLU A 67 3.03 14.12 -1.23
CA GLU A 67 2.35 13.25 -2.19
C GLU A 67 2.92 13.46 -3.59
N VAL A 68 3.04 12.36 -4.32
CA VAL A 68 3.59 12.35 -5.68
C VAL A 68 2.78 11.42 -6.57
N SER A 69 2.65 11.80 -7.84
CA SER A 69 2.02 10.96 -8.86
C SER A 69 3.10 10.23 -9.66
N LEU A 70 3.02 8.90 -9.69
CA LEU A 70 4.06 8.03 -10.22
C LEU A 70 3.49 7.08 -11.28
N CYS A 71 4.30 6.77 -12.30
CA CYS A 71 4.07 5.61 -13.15
C CYS A 71 4.32 4.32 -12.37
N ARG A 72 3.96 3.18 -12.98
CA ARG A 72 4.03 1.86 -12.34
C ARG A 72 5.44 1.50 -11.89
N ALA A 73 6.42 1.67 -12.75
CA ALA A 73 7.80 1.36 -12.45
C ALA A 73 8.33 2.19 -11.25
N CYS A 74 8.02 3.49 -11.22
CA CYS A 74 8.45 4.37 -10.13
C CYS A 74 7.78 4.00 -8.80
N LEU A 75 6.48 3.70 -8.80
CA LEU A 75 5.80 3.31 -7.56
C LEU A 75 6.41 2.02 -7.00
N LEU A 76 6.56 1.00 -7.84
CA LEU A 76 7.06 -0.31 -7.39
C LEU A 76 8.50 -0.23 -6.89
N GLY A 77 9.34 0.58 -7.54
CA GLY A 77 10.72 0.82 -7.10
C GLY A 77 10.81 1.51 -5.72
N LEU A 78 9.80 2.28 -5.32
CA LEU A 78 9.70 2.84 -3.98
C LEU A 78 9.06 1.86 -2.99
N LEU A 79 7.94 1.23 -3.37
CA LEU A 79 7.18 0.35 -2.48
C LEU A 79 7.96 -0.88 -2.06
N GLU A 80 8.57 -1.61 -3.00
CA GLU A 80 9.20 -2.90 -2.70
C GLU A 80 10.23 -2.81 -1.57
N PRO A 81 11.23 -1.90 -1.60
CA PRO A 81 12.19 -1.79 -0.51
C PRO A 81 11.56 -1.29 0.80
N GLU A 82 10.59 -0.38 0.75
CA GLU A 82 9.92 0.13 1.96
C GLU A 82 9.09 -0.96 2.65
N LEU A 83 8.38 -1.76 1.88
CA LEU A 83 7.60 -2.91 2.38
C LEU A 83 8.50 -4.02 2.90
N ALA A 84 9.61 -4.30 2.21
CA ALA A 84 10.57 -5.31 2.64
C ALA A 84 11.28 -4.93 3.96
N ALA A 85 11.43 -3.63 4.22
CA ALA A 85 11.99 -3.11 5.46
C ALA A 85 10.98 -3.05 6.62
N TYR A 86 9.67 -3.21 6.35
CA TYR A 86 8.64 -3.14 7.38
C TYR A 86 8.68 -4.36 8.31
N MET A 87 8.85 -4.12 9.60
CA MET A 87 9.01 -5.16 10.62
C MET A 87 7.70 -5.59 11.31
N GLY A 88 6.60 -4.87 11.04
CA GLY A 88 5.30 -5.18 11.60
C GLY A 88 4.62 -6.37 10.93
N ARG A 89 3.41 -6.70 11.41
CA ARG A 89 2.58 -7.78 10.87
C ARG A 89 1.54 -7.25 9.89
N VAL A 90 1.39 -7.93 8.77
CA VAL A 90 0.50 -7.49 7.69
C VAL A 90 -0.42 -8.63 7.29
N VAL A 91 -1.72 -8.37 7.24
CA VAL A 91 -2.63 -9.16 6.40
C VAL A 91 -2.74 -8.42 5.07
N ALA A 92 -2.30 -9.03 3.98
CA ALA A 92 -2.33 -8.41 2.67
C ALA A 92 -3.27 -9.20 1.78
N PHE A 93 -4.29 -8.53 1.27
CA PHE A 93 -5.13 -9.11 0.26
C PHE A 93 -4.58 -8.81 -1.12
N GLU A 94 -4.63 -9.80 -2.02
CA GLU A 94 -4.31 -9.58 -3.42
C GLU A 94 -5.24 -8.48 -3.99
N PRO A 95 -4.70 -7.49 -4.71
CA PRO A 95 -5.51 -6.48 -5.39
C PRO A 95 -6.46 -7.11 -6.42
N ASP A 96 -7.68 -6.57 -6.51
CA ASP A 96 -8.59 -6.89 -7.62
C ASP A 96 -8.04 -6.31 -8.94
N ARG A 97 -8.02 -7.11 -10.00
CA ARG A 97 -7.49 -6.69 -11.32
C ARG A 97 -8.58 -6.14 -12.23
N GLU A 98 -9.86 -6.36 -11.91
CA GLU A 98 -11.00 -6.03 -12.76
C GLU A 98 -11.71 -4.74 -12.32
N CYS A 99 -11.87 -4.52 -11.02
CA CYS A 99 -12.68 -3.44 -10.44
C CYS A 99 -11.97 -2.73 -9.29
N PHE A 100 -10.89 -2.01 -9.59
CA PHE A 100 -10.02 -1.45 -8.56
C PHE A 100 -10.08 0.08 -8.45
N SER A 101 -10.51 0.61 -7.29
CA SER A 101 -10.50 2.05 -7.00
C SER A 101 -9.32 2.50 -6.12
N GLN A 102 -9.04 1.85 -4.99
CA GLN A 102 -8.02 2.32 -4.02
C GLN A 102 -7.38 1.15 -3.25
N PHE A 103 -6.05 1.15 -3.01
CA PHE A 103 -5.35 0.10 -2.24
C PHE A 103 -4.39 0.71 -1.24
N PHE A 104 -4.63 0.53 0.05
CA PHE A 104 -3.74 1.12 1.04
C PHE A 104 -3.63 0.27 2.28
N PHE A 105 -2.55 0.55 3.01
CA PHE A 105 -2.34 0.04 4.34
C PHE A 105 -3.24 0.77 5.33
N ILE A 106 -3.81 0.03 6.27
CA ILE A 106 -4.53 0.56 7.43
C ILE A 106 -3.94 -0.11 8.66
N ALA A 107 -3.47 0.68 9.64
CA ALA A 107 -3.07 0.13 10.93
C ALA A 107 -4.31 -0.28 11.73
N ALA A 108 -4.18 -1.30 12.57
CA ALA A 108 -5.32 -1.80 13.37
C ALA A 108 -6.10 -0.70 14.13
N PRO A 109 -5.45 0.28 14.79
CA PRO A 109 -6.17 1.38 15.47
C PRO A 109 -7.02 2.28 14.54
N ASP A 110 -6.77 2.22 13.24
CA ASP A 110 -7.43 3.05 12.24
C ASP A 110 -8.52 2.30 11.44
N PHE A 111 -8.78 1.00 11.73
CA PHE A 111 -9.79 0.19 11.03
C PHE A 111 -11.19 0.83 11.03
N ALA A 112 -11.68 1.26 12.19
CA ALA A 112 -12.98 1.94 12.30
C ALA A 112 -12.99 3.27 11.53
N GLY A 113 -11.87 4.00 11.56
CA GLY A 113 -11.67 5.24 10.81
C GLY A 113 -11.70 5.00 9.30
N ALA A 114 -11.17 3.88 8.83
CA ALA A 114 -11.22 3.46 7.44
C ALA A 114 -12.60 2.95 7.00
N GLY A 115 -13.52 2.72 7.94
CA GLY A 115 -14.87 2.25 7.64
C GLY A 115 -14.99 0.73 7.51
N LEU A 116 -13.99 -0.03 7.97
CA LEU A 116 -14.12 -1.48 8.05
C LEU A 116 -15.24 -1.85 9.03
N GLN A 117 -16.10 -2.78 8.62
CA GLN A 117 -17.12 -3.33 9.51
C GLN A 117 -16.46 -4.00 10.72
N PRO A 118 -17.04 -3.92 11.93
CA PRO A 118 -16.45 -4.49 13.14
C PRO A 118 -16.08 -5.98 13.01
N GLU A 119 -16.90 -6.76 12.29
CA GLU A 119 -16.69 -8.19 12.08
C GLU A 119 -15.49 -8.45 11.16
N VAL A 120 -15.33 -7.64 10.11
CA VAL A 120 -14.19 -7.68 9.19
C VAL A 120 -12.90 -7.30 9.92
N ALA A 121 -12.95 -6.20 10.69
CA ALA A 121 -11.85 -5.76 11.53
C ALA A 121 -11.44 -6.85 12.52
N GLY A 122 -12.40 -7.46 13.23
CA GLY A 122 -12.16 -8.55 14.17
C GLY A 122 -11.55 -9.79 13.52
N ALA A 123 -12.02 -10.18 12.32
CA ALA A 123 -11.42 -11.28 11.57
C ALA A 123 -9.96 -10.97 11.20
N ILE A 124 -9.67 -9.77 10.69
CA ILE A 124 -8.30 -9.35 10.36
C ILE A 124 -7.40 -9.34 11.60
N GLU A 125 -7.88 -8.83 12.74
CA GLU A 125 -7.13 -8.84 14.00
C GLU A 125 -6.79 -10.25 14.48
N GLN A 126 -7.73 -11.18 14.37
CA GLN A 126 -7.49 -12.59 14.69
C GLN A 126 -6.42 -13.19 13.76
N ARG A 127 -6.50 -12.91 12.46
CA ARG A 127 -5.49 -13.34 11.49
C ARG A 127 -4.11 -12.76 11.81
N LEU A 128 -4.02 -11.47 12.14
CA LEU A 128 -2.77 -10.81 12.56
C LEU A 128 -2.18 -11.45 13.83
N ALA A 129 -3.03 -11.79 14.81
CA ALA A 129 -2.61 -12.41 16.05
C ALA A 129 -2.11 -13.86 15.84
N GLY A 130 -2.74 -14.60 14.93
CA GLY A 130 -2.44 -16.00 14.65
C GLY A 130 -1.21 -16.24 13.75
N MET A 131 -0.67 -15.21 13.11
CA MET A 131 0.54 -15.35 12.28
C MET A 131 1.74 -15.80 13.10
N ALA A 132 2.25 -16.98 12.76
CA ALA A 132 3.38 -17.62 13.42
C ALA A 132 4.09 -18.58 12.46
N GLY A 133 5.39 -18.76 12.69
CA GLY A 133 6.24 -19.65 11.90
C GLY A 133 7.10 -18.90 10.88
N ASP A 134 7.58 -19.66 9.92
CA ASP A 134 8.53 -19.20 8.91
C ASP A 134 7.84 -18.94 7.57
N CYS A 135 8.53 -18.24 6.70
CA CYS A 135 8.09 -17.97 5.35
C CYS A 135 7.90 -19.28 4.57
N GLU A 136 6.75 -19.44 3.92
CA GLU A 136 6.42 -20.59 3.07
C GLU A 136 7.10 -20.53 1.68
N HIS A 137 7.83 -19.45 1.37
CA HIS A 137 8.58 -19.38 0.13
C HIS A 137 9.72 -20.41 0.18
N LYS A 138 9.87 -21.16 -0.92
CA LYS A 138 10.93 -22.17 -1.05
C LYS A 138 12.30 -21.57 -0.71
N ASP A 139 13.08 -22.32 0.06
CA ASP A 139 14.45 -21.96 0.48
C ASP A 139 14.54 -20.67 1.34
N CYS A 140 13.44 -20.25 1.96
CA CYS A 140 13.41 -19.12 2.89
C CYS A 140 13.19 -19.57 4.34
N SER A 141 14.14 -19.27 5.22
CA SER A 141 14.03 -19.56 6.66
C SER A 141 13.71 -18.31 7.51
N ARG A 142 13.27 -17.21 6.87
CA ARG A 142 12.94 -15.97 7.59
C ARG A 142 11.56 -16.07 8.21
N ARG A 143 11.38 -15.46 9.38
CA ARG A 143 10.08 -15.42 10.07
C ARG A 143 9.00 -14.77 9.22
N ALA A 144 7.81 -15.37 9.20
CA ALA A 144 6.65 -14.80 8.55
C ALA A 144 6.17 -13.54 9.26
N ARG A 145 5.86 -12.51 8.46
CA ARG A 145 5.35 -11.19 8.88
C ARG A 145 4.17 -10.75 8.03
N TRP A 146 3.87 -11.48 6.97
CA TRP A 146 2.80 -11.20 6.05
C TRP A 146 1.94 -12.46 5.95
N LEU A 147 0.64 -12.30 6.06
CA LEU A 147 -0.33 -13.28 5.62
C LEU A 147 -0.92 -12.76 4.30
N TRP A 148 -0.58 -13.42 3.20
CA TRP A 148 -1.11 -13.12 1.88
C TRP A 148 -2.39 -13.90 1.63
N LEU A 149 -3.48 -13.22 1.28
CA LEU A 149 -4.77 -13.81 0.94
C LEU A 149 -5.04 -13.57 -0.54
N ALA A 150 -5.11 -14.64 -1.32
CA ALA A 150 -5.34 -14.54 -2.77
C ALA A 150 -6.81 -14.18 -3.08
N ARG A 151 -7.06 -13.54 -4.24
CA ARG A 151 -8.43 -13.20 -4.66
C ARG A 151 -9.35 -14.42 -4.77
N ALA A 152 -8.80 -15.57 -5.16
CA ALA A 152 -9.53 -16.82 -5.25
C ALA A 152 -9.95 -17.40 -3.89
N GLU A 153 -9.26 -17.02 -2.81
CA GLU A 153 -9.60 -17.43 -1.45
C GLU A 153 -10.55 -16.42 -0.78
N VAL A 154 -10.36 -15.13 -1.05
CA VAL A 154 -11.19 -14.03 -0.54
C VAL A 154 -11.54 -13.07 -1.68
N SER A 155 -12.75 -13.20 -2.20
CA SER A 155 -13.24 -12.38 -3.31
C SER A 155 -13.86 -11.04 -2.85
N SER A 156 -14.25 -10.93 -1.58
CA SER A 156 -14.83 -9.71 -1.01
C SER A 156 -14.34 -9.45 0.41
N LEU A 157 -14.13 -8.18 0.77
CA LEU A 157 -13.88 -7.79 2.16
C LEU A 157 -15.10 -7.94 3.06
N ASP A 158 -16.29 -8.07 2.48
CA ASP A 158 -17.52 -8.32 3.22
C ASP A 158 -17.69 -9.80 3.60
N ASP A 159 -16.88 -10.71 3.02
CA ASP A 159 -16.92 -12.14 3.34
C ASP A 159 -16.04 -12.48 4.55
N VAL A 160 -16.57 -12.16 5.73
CA VAL A 160 -15.91 -12.40 7.03
C VAL A 160 -15.54 -13.86 7.22
N ALA A 161 -16.37 -14.79 6.77
CA ALA A 161 -16.12 -16.23 6.93
C ALA A 161 -14.88 -16.65 6.13
N SER A 162 -14.78 -16.21 4.88
CA SER A 162 -13.61 -16.48 4.04
C SER A 162 -12.35 -15.80 4.59
N ILE A 163 -12.42 -14.55 5.07
CA ILE A 163 -11.27 -13.87 5.70
C ILE A 163 -10.75 -14.66 6.91
N ALA A 164 -11.67 -15.15 7.75
CA ALA A 164 -11.30 -15.90 8.95
C ALA A 164 -10.70 -17.28 8.62
N ALA A 165 -11.26 -17.98 7.63
CA ALA A 165 -10.96 -19.39 7.37
C ALA A 165 -9.91 -19.63 6.27
N ALA A 166 -9.70 -18.69 5.35
CA ALA A 166 -8.77 -18.87 4.23
C ALA A 166 -7.38 -19.29 4.75
N PRO A 167 -6.72 -20.28 4.13
CA PRO A 167 -5.40 -20.69 4.57
C PRO A 167 -4.41 -19.53 4.38
N GLY A 168 -4.43 -18.91 3.19
CA GLY A 168 -3.47 -17.88 2.83
C GLY A 168 -2.04 -18.42 2.79
N ARG A 169 -1.09 -17.53 2.54
CA ARG A 169 0.33 -17.85 2.49
C ARG A 169 1.10 -16.99 3.47
N GLN A 170 1.85 -17.64 4.37
CA GLN A 170 2.72 -16.94 5.29
C GLN A 170 4.05 -16.56 4.61
N LEU A 171 4.32 -15.26 4.52
CA LEU A 171 5.49 -14.71 3.86
C LEU A 171 6.31 -13.86 4.83
N CYS A 172 7.64 -13.86 4.67
CA CYS A 172 8.48 -12.84 5.32
C CYS A 172 8.28 -11.48 4.62
N ALA A 173 8.75 -10.40 5.23
CA ALA A 173 8.57 -9.05 4.69
C ALA A 173 9.05 -8.90 3.23
N GLN A 174 10.19 -9.51 2.89
CA GLN A 174 10.71 -9.47 1.51
C GLN A 174 9.79 -10.19 0.52
N HIS A 175 9.34 -11.41 0.82
CA HIS A 175 8.48 -12.16 -0.09
C HIS A 175 7.05 -11.61 -0.13
N GLY A 176 6.56 -11.02 0.97
CA GLY A 176 5.28 -10.31 1.00
C GLY A 176 5.30 -9.05 0.14
N ALA A 177 6.36 -8.24 0.25
CA ALA A 177 6.59 -7.07 -0.60
C ALA A 177 6.65 -7.46 -2.08
N ALA A 178 7.42 -8.50 -2.41
CA ALA A 178 7.54 -9.01 -3.77
C ALA A 178 6.19 -9.53 -4.32
N ALA A 179 5.40 -10.24 -3.51
CA ALA A 179 4.08 -10.73 -3.90
C ALA A 179 3.11 -9.58 -4.22
N LEU A 180 3.11 -8.54 -3.38
CA LEU A 180 2.30 -7.35 -3.61
C LEU A 180 2.75 -6.61 -4.88
N CYS A 181 4.04 -6.36 -5.02
CA CYS A 181 4.58 -5.65 -6.17
C CYS A 181 4.34 -6.43 -7.48
N HIS A 182 4.51 -7.76 -7.45
CA HIS A 182 4.16 -8.61 -8.58
C HIS A 182 2.68 -8.49 -8.94
N SER A 183 1.78 -8.53 -7.95
CA SER A 183 0.34 -8.40 -8.19
C SER A 183 -0.02 -7.06 -8.84
N LEU A 184 0.57 -5.96 -8.36
CA LEU A 184 0.40 -4.63 -8.95
C LEU A 184 0.97 -4.52 -10.37
N GLN A 185 2.04 -5.24 -10.70
CA GLN A 185 2.57 -5.31 -12.07
C GLN A 185 1.59 -5.96 -13.05
N GLN A 186 0.75 -6.88 -12.58
CA GLN A 186 -0.20 -7.60 -13.42
C GLN A 186 -1.49 -6.80 -13.69
N ILE A 187 -1.68 -5.64 -13.07
CA ILE A 187 -2.85 -4.80 -13.32
C ILE A 187 -2.63 -4.02 -14.62
N PRO A 188 -3.50 -4.19 -15.64
CA PRO A 188 -3.30 -3.60 -16.96
C PRO A 188 -3.51 -2.08 -16.96
N GLU A 189 -4.59 -1.60 -16.33
CA GLU A 189 -4.98 -0.19 -16.30
C GLU A 189 -5.48 0.19 -14.90
N VAL A 190 -5.14 1.40 -14.43
CA VAL A 190 -5.70 1.97 -13.19
C VAL A 190 -5.88 3.47 -13.36
N ASN A 191 -7.07 3.97 -13.02
CA ASN A 191 -7.41 5.39 -13.17
C ASN A 191 -6.84 6.29 -12.07
N LEU A 192 -6.79 5.83 -10.80
CA LEU A 192 -6.21 6.60 -9.71
C LEU A 192 -5.91 5.69 -8.52
N PHE A 193 -4.63 5.40 -8.29
CA PHE A 193 -4.21 4.51 -7.22
C PHE A 193 -3.67 5.31 -6.02
N TYR A 194 -4.39 5.35 -4.91
CA TYR A 194 -3.82 5.86 -3.65
C TYR A 194 -3.09 4.74 -2.94
N VAL A 195 -1.80 4.92 -2.63
CA VAL A 195 -1.03 3.99 -1.80
C VAL A 195 -0.22 4.74 -0.77
N ASN A 196 -0.13 4.15 0.41
CA ASN A 196 0.72 4.58 1.50
C ASN A 196 1.66 3.43 1.93
N VAL A 197 2.57 3.77 2.84
CA VAL A 197 3.48 2.79 3.45
C VAL A 197 2.87 2.27 4.75
N PRO A 198 3.29 1.10 5.23
CA PRO A 198 2.81 0.63 6.50
C PRO A 198 3.37 1.49 7.63
N TYR A 199 2.56 1.68 8.68
CA TYR A 199 2.90 2.43 9.88
C TYR A 199 2.49 1.67 11.14
N GLY A 200 3.21 1.87 12.23
CA GLY A 200 3.00 1.13 13.49
C GLY A 200 3.43 -0.33 13.39
N ASP A 201 2.90 -1.19 14.26
CA ASP A 201 3.40 -2.57 14.44
C ASP A 201 2.58 -3.64 13.70
N SER A 202 1.36 -3.31 13.27
CA SER A 202 0.53 -4.22 12.49
C SER A 202 -0.63 -3.53 11.77
N GLY A 203 -1.08 -4.15 10.68
CA GLY A 203 -2.22 -3.66 9.92
C GLY A 203 -2.55 -4.52 8.72
N VAL A 204 -3.23 -3.92 7.75
CA VAL A 204 -3.79 -4.62 6.61
C VAL A 204 -3.63 -3.83 5.33
N TYR A 205 -3.33 -4.52 4.23
CA TYR A 205 -3.43 -3.97 2.88
C TYR A 205 -4.74 -4.43 2.25
N VAL A 206 -5.66 -3.50 2.02
CA VAL A 206 -7.02 -3.76 1.50
C VAL A 206 -7.35 -2.82 0.36
N TRP A 207 -8.37 -3.22 -0.40
CA TRP A 207 -9.00 -2.36 -1.39
C TRP A 207 -10.29 -1.74 -0.86
N ILE A 208 -10.56 -0.48 -1.20
CA ILE A 208 -11.80 0.22 -0.83
C ILE A 208 -12.41 0.91 -2.05
#